data_AF-A0A7J8XI21-F1
#
_entry.id   AF-A0A7J8XI21-F1
#
_cell.length_a   1.000
_cell.length_b   1.000
_cell.length_c   1.000
_cell.angle_alpha   90.00
_cell.angle_beta   90.00
_cell.angle_gamma   90.00
#
_symmetry.space_group_name_H-M   'P 1'
#
loop_
_entity.id
_entity.type
_entity.pdbx_description
1 polymer ?
#
loop_
_entity_poly.entity_id
_entity_poly.type
_entity_poly.pdbx_seq_one_letter_code
_entity_poly.pdbx_strand_id
1 'polypeptide(L)'
;MKLHAMEASGRNHLQPKFVLIIIFVTLVVLTIIPVLYPLIGYPLYVSKASSSRPLPTTAYEPQQSEPLPSIKISEGEDCDIFLGEWVRNHAAPYYTNTTCWAIHEHQNCMKYGRPDTEFMKWKWKPDGCELPVLNPAQFLEIVRGKSLAFVGDSLGRNQMQSLICLLSR
;
A
#
# COMPACT_ATOMS: atom_id res chain seq x y z
N MET A 1 -6.07 -52.21 38.54
CA MET A 1 -5.86 -51.47 37.28
C MET A 1 -4.43 -50.94 37.31
N LYS A 2 -3.50 -51.59 36.60
CA LYS A 2 -2.07 -51.23 36.59
C LYS A 2 -1.85 -50.16 35.50
N LEU A 3 -1.46 -48.95 35.88
CA LEU A 3 -0.89 -47.99 34.94
C LEU A 3 0.59 -48.31 34.79
N HIS A 4 0.97 -48.83 33.61
CA HIS A 4 2.36 -48.87 33.19
C HIS A 4 2.75 -47.46 32.74
N ALA A 5 3.63 -46.81 33.50
CA ALA A 5 4.36 -45.65 33.05
C ALA A 5 5.30 -46.10 31.91
N MET A 6 5.11 -45.55 30.71
CA MET A 6 6.09 -45.64 29.63
C MET A 6 7.20 -44.63 29.93
N GLU A 7 8.28 -45.14 30.51
CA GLU A 7 9.50 -44.41 30.76
C GLU A 7 10.27 -44.29 29.43
N ALA A 8 10.27 -43.09 28.84
CA ALA A 8 11.05 -42.79 27.65
C ALA A 8 12.54 -42.69 28.03
N SER A 9 13.18 -43.86 28.17
CA SER A 9 14.62 -44.01 28.32
C SER A 9 15.29 -43.77 26.97
N GLY A 10 16.03 -42.67 26.87
CA GLY A 10 16.75 -42.29 25.65
C GLY A 10 17.55 -41.01 25.82
N ARG A 11 18.18 -40.79 26.98
CA ARG A 11 19.13 -39.68 27.15
C ARG A 11 20.45 -40.11 26.49
N ASN A 12 20.49 -40.01 25.15
CA ASN A 12 21.72 -40.16 24.40
C ASN A 12 22.70 -39.09 24.91
N HIS A 13 23.77 -39.54 25.57
CA HIS A 13 24.84 -38.68 26.04
C HIS A 13 25.59 -38.11 24.83
N LEU A 14 24.99 -37.08 24.23
CA LEU A 14 25.52 -36.42 23.06
C LEU A 14 26.83 -35.76 23.50
N GLN A 15 27.95 -36.29 23.00
CA GLN A 15 29.29 -35.81 23.38
C GLN A 15 29.34 -34.29 23.26
N PRO A 16 30.02 -33.57 24.17
CA PRO A 16 30.01 -32.11 24.20
C PRO A 16 30.45 -31.48 22.87
N LYS A 17 31.27 -32.20 22.09
CA LYS A 17 31.65 -31.83 20.72
C LYS A 17 30.47 -31.79 19.74
N PHE A 18 29.55 -32.75 19.80
CA PHE A 18 28.36 -32.78 18.95
C PHE A 18 27.37 -31.67 19.33
N VAL A 19 27.23 -31.36 20.62
CA VAL A 19 26.41 -30.23 21.07
C VAL A 19 26.95 -28.91 20.52
N LEU A 20 28.27 -28.70 20.61
CA LEU A 20 28.93 -27.52 20.04
C LEU A 20 28.77 -27.43 18.51
N ILE A 21 28.86 -28.56 17.80
CA ILE A 21 28.63 -28.62 16.35
C ILE A 21 27.19 -28.23 16.01
N ILE A 22 26.19 -28.73 16.75
CA ILE A 22 24.78 -28.40 16.51
C ILE A 22 24.51 -26.91 16.78
N ILE A 23 25.06 -26.36 17.87
CA ILE A 23 24.93 -24.92 18.17
C ILE A 23 25.58 -24.09 17.06
N PHE A 24 26.76 -24.47 16.58
CA PHE A 24 27.43 -23.78 15.48
C PHE A 24 26.62 -23.84 14.19
N VAL A 25 26.13 -25.03 13.80
CA VAL A 25 25.31 -25.20 12.59
C VAL A 25 24.02 -24.40 12.68
N THR A 26 23.34 -24.39 13.84
CA THR A 26 22.10 -23.62 14.02
C THR A 26 22.33 -22.11 13.94
N LEU A 27 23.43 -21.59 14.52
CA LEU A 27 23.79 -20.16 14.41
C LEU A 27 24.16 -19.77 12.97
N VAL A 28 24.88 -20.63 12.25
CA VAL A 28 25.20 -20.41 10.82
C VAL A 28 23.93 -20.40 9.98
N VAL A 29 23.01 -21.34 10.21
CA VAL A 29 21.73 -21.41 9.49
C VAL A 29 20.86 -20.17 9.79
N LEU A 30 20.74 -19.76 11.05
CA LEU A 30 19.95 -18.58 11.45
C LEU A 30 20.53 -17.25 10.96
N THR A 31 21.83 -17.17 10.66
CA THR A 31 22.47 -15.96 10.14
C THR A 31 22.52 -15.96 8.61
N ILE A 32 22.74 -17.11 7.97
CA ILE A 32 22.78 -17.24 6.52
C ILE A 32 21.38 -17.18 5.91
N ILE A 33 20.35 -17.77 6.52
CA ILE A 33 18.98 -17.76 5.98
C ILE A 33 18.44 -16.34 5.78
N PRO A 34 18.48 -15.41 6.76
CA PRO A 34 18.00 -14.03 6.56
C PRO A 34 18.79 -13.23 5.53
N VAL A 35 20.05 -13.61 5.27
CA VAL A 35 20.92 -12.97 4.27
C VAL A 35 20.70 -13.54 2.87
N LEU A 36 20.36 -14.82 2.75
CA LEU A 36 20.04 -15.47 1.47
C LEU A 36 18.59 -15.22 1.01
N TYR A 37 17.65 -15.04 1.94
CA TYR A 37 16.26 -14.71 1.62
C TYR A 37 16.10 -13.48 0.72
N PRO A 38 16.85 -12.37 0.90
CA PRO A 38 16.80 -11.23 0.01
C PRO A 38 17.56 -11.40 -1.32
N LEU A 39 18.31 -12.48 -1.53
CA LEU A 39 18.88 -12.79 -2.85
C LEU A 39 17.99 -13.75 -3.66
N ILE A 40 17.25 -14.65 -2.99
CA ILE A 40 16.42 -15.68 -3.66
C ILE A 40 14.95 -15.23 -3.79
N GLY A 41 14.45 -14.38 -2.89
CA GLY A 41 13.06 -13.91 -2.88
C GLY A 41 12.76 -12.75 -3.85
N TYR A 42 13.77 -12.20 -4.52
CA TYR A 42 13.64 -11.00 -5.35
C TYR A 42 13.53 -11.21 -6.89
N PRO A 43 13.73 -12.39 -7.52
CA PRO A 43 13.60 -12.49 -8.98
C PRO A 43 12.28 -13.12 -9.46
N LEU A 44 11.12 -12.87 -8.81
CA LEU A 44 9.81 -13.21 -9.40
C LEU A 44 8.69 -12.17 -9.25
N TYR A 45 8.89 -11.04 -8.56
CA TYR A 45 7.89 -9.94 -8.55
C TYR A 45 8.20 -8.81 -9.54
N VAL A 46 9.40 -8.80 -10.15
CA VAL A 46 9.82 -7.75 -11.09
C VAL A 46 9.53 -8.12 -12.56
N SER A 47 9.15 -9.37 -12.85
CA SER A 47 8.86 -9.84 -14.22
C SER A 47 7.38 -9.83 -14.56
N LYS A 48 6.72 -8.66 -14.43
CA LYS A 48 5.49 -8.41 -15.20
C LYS A 48 5.44 -6.96 -15.68
N ALA A 49 6.54 -6.54 -16.30
CA ALA A 49 6.53 -5.41 -17.21
C ALA A 49 6.07 -5.89 -18.60
N SER A 50 4.98 -5.29 -19.06
CA SER A 50 4.60 -5.09 -20.46
C SER A 50 4.18 -6.30 -21.32
N SER A 51 2.87 -6.38 -21.58
CA SER A 51 2.39 -6.75 -22.92
C SER A 51 1.51 -5.62 -23.44
N SER A 52 2.14 -4.53 -23.88
CA SER A 52 1.48 -3.55 -24.76
C SER A 52 1.66 -4.02 -26.20
N ARG A 53 0.55 -4.22 -26.90
CA ARG A 53 0.52 -4.40 -28.36
C ARG A 53 0.94 -3.08 -29.02
N PRO A 54 1.72 -3.10 -30.12
CA PRO A 54 1.95 -1.88 -30.89
C PRO A 54 0.73 -1.56 -31.75
N LEU A 55 0.19 -0.34 -31.62
CA LEU A 55 -0.80 0.26 -32.53
C LEU A 55 -0.08 1.23 -33.48
N PRO A 56 -0.54 1.43 -34.73
CA PRO A 56 0.31 1.93 -35.82
C PRO A 56 0.66 3.40 -35.70
N THR A 57 1.87 3.71 -36.15
CA THR A 57 2.41 5.06 -36.36
C THR A 57 1.52 5.84 -37.34
N THR A 58 0.81 6.83 -36.82
CA THR A 58 0.42 8.01 -37.60
C THR A 58 1.25 9.16 -37.07
N ALA A 59 2.05 9.76 -37.96
CA ALA A 59 2.90 10.91 -37.66
C ALA A 59 2.03 12.09 -37.21
N TYR A 60 2.34 12.64 -36.03
CA TYR A 60 1.73 13.88 -35.55
C TYR A 60 2.84 14.93 -35.36
N GLU A 61 2.67 16.05 -36.04
CA GLU A 61 3.49 17.26 -35.96
C GLU A 61 3.47 17.87 -34.54
N PRO A 62 4.47 18.69 -34.17
CA PRO A 62 4.58 19.21 -32.82
C PRO A 62 3.57 20.34 -32.59
N GLN A 63 2.62 20.14 -31.67
CA GLN A 63 1.79 21.23 -31.14
C GLN A 63 2.28 21.70 -29.78
N GLN A 64 2.32 23.03 -29.68
CA GLN A 64 2.69 23.90 -28.56
C GLN A 64 2.23 23.37 -27.19
N SER A 65 3.09 23.53 -26.18
CA SER A 65 2.78 23.26 -24.77
C SER A 65 1.67 24.18 -24.26
N GLU A 66 0.47 23.65 -24.09
CA GLU A 66 -0.61 24.29 -23.34
C GLU A 66 -0.22 24.41 -21.85
N PRO A 67 -0.51 25.54 -21.18
CA PRO A 67 -0.19 25.71 -19.77
C PRO A 67 -0.97 24.72 -18.91
N LEU A 68 -0.33 24.24 -17.82
CA LEU A 68 -0.95 23.46 -16.76
C LEU A 68 -2.27 24.12 -16.34
N PRO A 69 -3.41 23.39 -16.28
CA PRO A 69 -4.67 24.00 -15.90
C PRO A 69 -4.55 24.51 -14.47
N SER A 70 -4.55 25.83 -14.32
CA SER A 70 -4.69 26.51 -13.05
C SER A 70 -5.95 25.96 -12.39
N ILE A 71 -5.85 25.44 -11.17
CA ILE A 71 -7.01 25.15 -10.35
C ILE A 71 -7.75 26.47 -10.20
N LYS A 72 -8.82 26.65 -10.99
CA LYS A 72 -9.77 27.73 -10.78
C LYS A 72 -10.57 27.34 -9.54
N ILE A 73 -9.99 27.54 -8.36
CA ILE A 73 -10.81 27.78 -7.18
C ILE A 73 -11.57 29.05 -7.54
N SER A 74 -12.88 28.95 -7.75
CA SER A 74 -13.70 30.15 -7.93
C SER A 74 -13.47 31.01 -6.70
N GLU A 75 -12.69 32.08 -6.86
CA GLU A 75 -12.66 33.20 -5.92
C GLU A 75 -14.03 33.88 -6.04
N GLY A 76 -14.99 33.32 -5.32
CA GLY A 76 -16.40 33.67 -5.41
C GLY A 76 -17.18 32.74 -4.51
N GLU A 77 -17.48 33.26 -3.32
CA GLU A 77 -18.16 32.65 -2.17
C GLU A 77 -17.26 31.88 -1.19
N ASP A 78 -17.48 32.17 0.09
CA ASP A 78 -16.84 31.58 1.26
C ASP A 78 -17.18 30.07 1.31
N CYS A 79 -16.46 29.25 0.55
CA CYS A 79 -16.67 27.80 0.58
C CYS A 79 -16.03 27.21 1.83
N ASP A 80 -16.83 27.09 2.89
CA ASP A 80 -16.46 26.30 4.06
C ASP A 80 -16.45 24.80 3.70
N ILE A 81 -15.25 24.25 3.50
CA ILE A 81 -15.05 22.85 3.15
C ILE A 81 -15.44 21.86 4.27
N PHE A 82 -15.71 22.36 5.48
CA PHE A 82 -16.09 21.56 6.64
C PHE A 82 -17.61 21.47 6.84
N LEU A 83 -18.40 22.30 6.12
CA LEU A 83 -19.85 22.26 6.11
C LEU A 83 -20.37 21.62 4.82
N GLY A 84 -21.24 20.63 4.96
CA GLY A 84 -21.78 19.89 3.82
C GLY A 84 -22.38 18.55 4.22
N GLU A 85 -22.45 17.66 3.24
CA GLU A 85 -23.07 16.36 3.39
C GLU A 85 -22.26 15.24 2.73
N TRP A 86 -22.46 14.02 3.23
CA TRP A 86 -22.02 12.83 2.53
C TRP A 86 -23.01 12.51 1.41
N VAL A 87 -22.50 12.42 0.18
CA VAL A 87 -23.30 12.03 -0.99
C VAL A 87 -22.71 10.78 -1.64
N ARG A 88 -23.52 10.07 -2.43
CA ARG A 88 -23.07 8.88 -3.14
C ARG A 88 -22.11 9.25 -4.27
N ASN A 89 -20.99 8.53 -4.34
CA ASN A 89 -19.99 8.65 -5.39
C ASN A 89 -20.08 7.44 -6.34
N HIS A 90 -20.62 7.67 -7.53
CA HIS A 90 -20.72 6.63 -8.56
C HIS A 90 -19.37 6.27 -9.20
N ALA A 91 -18.35 7.13 -9.06
CA ALA A 91 -17.00 6.88 -9.56
C ALA A 91 -16.09 6.16 -8.55
N ALA A 92 -16.59 5.85 -7.36
CA ALA A 92 -15.86 5.15 -6.32
C ALA A 92 -15.68 3.64 -6.59
N PRO A 93 -14.71 2.97 -5.94
CA PRO A 93 -13.70 3.53 -5.01
C PRO A 93 -12.53 4.20 -5.75
N TYR A 94 -11.85 5.14 -5.08
CA TYR A 94 -10.68 5.83 -5.65
C TYR A 94 -9.45 4.93 -5.79
N TYR A 95 -9.36 3.89 -4.97
CA TYR A 95 -8.34 2.85 -5.03
C TYR A 95 -8.91 1.54 -4.47
N THR A 96 -8.30 0.41 -4.84
CA THR A 96 -8.66 -0.92 -4.39
C THR A 96 -7.40 -1.66 -3.92
N ASN A 97 -7.58 -2.86 -3.37
CA ASN A 97 -6.49 -3.78 -3.07
C ASN A 97 -5.64 -4.18 -4.29
N THR A 98 -6.14 -3.98 -5.51
CA THR A 98 -5.39 -4.27 -6.74
C THR A 98 -4.65 -3.04 -7.26
N THR A 99 -5.11 -1.82 -6.96
CA THR A 99 -4.47 -0.58 -7.42
C THR A 99 -3.52 0.04 -6.40
N CYS A 100 -3.60 -0.38 -5.12
CA CYS A 100 -2.70 0.08 -4.08
C CYS A 100 -2.12 -1.09 -3.27
N TRP A 101 -0.78 -1.18 -3.27
CA TRP A 101 -0.04 -2.16 -2.47
C TRP A 101 0.20 -1.71 -1.02
N ALA A 102 0.02 -0.42 -0.73
CA ALA A 102 0.28 0.17 0.60
C ALA A 102 -0.87 0.01 1.60
N ILE A 103 -1.97 -0.65 1.23
CA ILE A 103 -3.07 -0.96 2.15
C ILE A 103 -2.56 -1.99 3.16
N HIS A 104 -2.41 -1.56 4.42
CA HIS A 104 -1.95 -2.46 5.47
C HIS A 104 -3.00 -3.52 5.80
N GLU A 105 -2.53 -4.70 6.23
CA GLU A 105 -3.39 -5.84 6.54
C GLU A 105 -4.54 -5.49 7.49
N HIS A 106 -4.24 -4.85 8.62
CA HIS A 106 -5.27 -4.47 9.60
C HIS A 106 -6.33 -3.48 9.09
N GLN A 107 -6.12 -2.87 7.90
CA GLN A 107 -7.06 -1.94 7.25
C GLN A 107 -7.75 -2.58 6.03
N ASN A 108 -7.36 -3.79 5.64
CA ASN A 108 -7.88 -4.45 4.44
C ASN A 108 -9.20 -5.18 4.74
N CYS A 109 -10.28 -4.42 4.98
CA CYS A 109 -11.57 -4.97 5.36
C CYS A 109 -12.08 -6.07 4.41
N MET A 110 -11.86 -5.89 3.10
CA MET A 110 -12.30 -6.86 2.10
C MET A 110 -11.54 -8.18 2.20
N LYS A 111 -10.23 -8.15 2.46
CA LYS A 111 -9.41 -9.36 2.70
C LYS A 111 -9.89 -10.13 3.94
N TYR A 112 -10.33 -9.42 4.97
CA TYR A 112 -10.80 -10.01 6.24
C TYR A 112 -12.31 -10.23 6.30
N GLY A 113 -12.97 -10.34 5.14
CA GLY A 113 -14.32 -10.89 5.04
C GLY A 113 -15.46 -9.91 5.22
N ARG A 114 -15.22 -8.59 5.13
CA ARG A 114 -16.31 -7.61 5.08
C ARG A 114 -17.12 -7.80 3.78
N PRO A 115 -18.44 -8.08 3.84
CA PRO A 115 -19.23 -8.43 2.66
C PRO A 115 -19.81 -7.21 1.93
N ASP A 116 -20.04 -6.10 2.62
CA ASP A 116 -20.62 -4.88 2.05
C ASP A 116 -19.55 -3.98 1.43
N THR A 117 -19.87 -3.31 0.31
CA THR A 117 -18.96 -2.36 -0.38
C THR A 117 -19.48 -0.93 -0.39
N GLU A 118 -20.68 -0.71 0.14
CA GLU A 118 -21.41 0.56 0.06
C GLU A 118 -20.70 1.68 0.82
N PHE A 119 -19.92 1.34 1.86
CA PHE A 119 -19.13 2.29 2.64
C PHE A 119 -18.06 3.01 1.80
N MET A 120 -17.56 2.39 0.72
CA MET A 120 -16.56 2.99 -0.16
C MET A 120 -17.19 3.96 -1.18
N LYS A 121 -18.52 3.95 -1.34
CA LYS A 121 -19.26 4.70 -2.36
C LYS A 121 -19.74 6.06 -1.87
N TRP A 122 -19.07 6.64 -0.88
CA TRP A 122 -19.41 7.96 -0.35
C TRP A 122 -18.32 8.98 -0.67
N LYS A 123 -18.73 10.22 -0.94
CA LYS A 123 -17.84 11.38 -1.02
C LYS A 123 -18.43 12.51 -0.18
N TRP A 124 -17.55 13.31 0.42
CA TRP A 124 -17.93 14.55 1.07
C TRP A 124 -18.20 15.62 0.00
N LYS A 125 -19.33 16.33 0.10
CA LYS A 125 -19.70 17.45 -0.76
C LYS A 125 -19.98 18.69 0.09
N PRO A 126 -19.13 19.72 0.03
CA PRO A 126 -19.41 21.00 0.67
C PRO A 126 -20.66 21.67 0.09
N ASP A 127 -21.35 22.48 0.89
CA ASP A 127 -22.60 23.13 0.46
C ASP A 127 -22.38 24.21 -0.61
N GLY A 128 -21.25 24.91 -0.55
CA GLY A 128 -20.94 26.07 -1.41
C GLY A 128 -20.00 25.80 -2.58
N CYS A 129 -19.41 24.59 -2.70
CA CYS A 129 -18.51 24.29 -3.81
C CYS A 129 -18.32 22.79 -4.07
N GLU A 130 -17.80 22.47 -5.26
CA GLU A 130 -17.34 21.11 -5.57
C GLU A 130 -15.85 20.95 -5.32
N LEU A 131 -15.47 19.93 -4.56
CA LEU A 131 -14.07 19.57 -4.37
C LEU A 131 -13.53 18.84 -5.61
N PRO A 132 -12.37 19.25 -6.16
CA PRO A 132 -11.77 18.55 -7.27
C PRO A 132 -11.30 17.15 -6.83
N VAL A 133 -11.42 16.18 -7.75
CA VAL A 133 -10.82 14.86 -7.54
C VAL A 133 -9.30 15.01 -7.54
N LEU A 134 -8.62 14.43 -6.55
CA LEU A 134 -7.16 14.50 -6.46
C LEU A 134 -6.52 13.92 -7.73
N ASN A 135 -5.75 14.76 -8.42
CA ASN A 135 -4.90 14.39 -9.54
C ASN A 135 -3.48 14.06 -9.01
N PRO A 136 -3.03 12.79 -9.11
CA PRO A 136 -1.73 12.38 -8.58
C PRO A 136 -0.56 13.15 -9.17
N ALA A 137 -0.55 13.35 -10.49
CA ALA A 137 0.54 14.05 -11.19
C ALA A 137 0.63 15.51 -10.76
N GLN A 138 -0.51 16.19 -10.64
CA GLN A 138 -0.56 17.58 -10.18
C GLN A 138 -0.12 17.70 -8.72
N PHE A 139 -0.57 16.79 -7.84
CA PHE A 139 -0.14 16.79 -6.44
C PHE A 139 1.37 16.59 -6.32
N LEU A 140 1.92 15.60 -7.03
CA LEU A 140 3.35 15.29 -7.04
C LEU A 140 4.18 16.46 -7.57
N GLU A 141 3.64 17.24 -8.51
CA GLU A 141 4.30 18.45 -8.99
C GLU A 141 4.37 19.54 -7.92
N ILE A 142 3.27 19.74 -7.19
CA ILE A 142 3.20 20.73 -6.09
C ILE A 142 4.22 20.40 -4.98
N VAL A 143 4.41 19.11 -4.69
CA VAL A 143 5.34 18.64 -3.65
C VAL A 143 6.74 18.31 -4.18
N ARG A 144 7.03 18.59 -5.46
CA ARG A 144 8.34 18.27 -6.06
C ARG A 144 9.47 18.97 -5.31
N GLY A 145 10.50 18.20 -4.94
CA GLY A 145 11.65 18.71 -4.19
C GLY A 145 11.36 19.08 -2.73
N LYS A 146 10.18 18.71 -2.20
CA LYS A 146 9.77 18.93 -0.80
C LYS A 146 9.61 17.59 -0.09
N SER A 147 9.76 17.62 1.23
CA SER A 147 9.42 16.49 2.10
C SER A 147 8.10 16.78 2.81
N LEU A 148 7.12 15.88 2.67
CA LEU A 148 5.85 15.93 3.38
C LEU A 148 5.90 14.91 4.53
N ALA A 149 5.53 15.34 5.74
CA ALA A 149 5.48 14.48 6.92
C ALA A 149 4.12 14.58 7.61
N PHE A 150 3.59 13.45 8.06
CA PHE A 150 2.39 13.36 8.90
C PHE A 150 2.83 13.13 10.35
N VAL A 151 2.50 14.06 11.24
CA VAL A 151 2.84 13.98 12.67
C VAL A 151 1.55 13.82 13.47
N GLY A 152 1.41 12.69 14.15
CA GLY A 152 0.20 12.38 14.90
C GLY A 152 0.20 10.95 15.44
N ASP A 153 -0.99 10.50 15.80
CA ASP A 153 -1.25 9.15 16.30
C ASP A 153 -1.51 8.16 15.14
N SER A 154 -2.23 7.07 15.45
CA SER A 154 -2.65 6.10 14.45
C SER A 154 -3.51 6.69 13.33
N LEU A 155 -4.28 7.76 13.58
CA LEU A 155 -5.10 8.42 12.56
C LEU A 155 -4.24 9.16 11.54
N GLY A 156 -3.18 9.85 11.99
CA GLY A 156 -2.22 10.50 11.08
C GLY A 156 -1.54 9.50 10.15
N ARG A 157 -1.20 8.32 10.67
CA ARG A 157 -0.67 7.21 9.85
C ARG A 157 -1.70 6.68 8.86
N ASN A 158 -2.98 6.55 9.25
CA ASN A 158 -4.04 6.12 8.35
C ASN A 158 -4.23 7.11 7.18
N GLN A 159 -4.16 8.42 7.46
CA GLN A 159 -4.24 9.46 6.42
C GLN A 159 -3.06 9.39 5.44
N MET A 160 -1.84 9.22 5.96
CA MET A 160 -0.63 9.06 5.15
C MET A 160 -0.72 7.87 4.19
N GLN A 161 -1.17 6.71 4.70
CA GLN A 161 -1.35 5.50 3.90
C GLN A 161 -2.44 5.66 2.82
N SER A 162 -3.56 6.31 3.15
CA SER A 162 -4.60 6.66 2.19
C SER A 162 -4.07 7.56 1.07
N LEU A 163 -3.26 8.57 1.41
CA LEU A 163 -2.63 9.45 0.42
C LEU A 163 -1.70 8.66 -0.50
N ILE A 164 -0.87 7.75 0.01
CA ILE A 164 -0.01 6.91 -0.83
C ILE A 164 -0.84 6.14 -1.87
N CYS A 165 -1.97 5.55 -1.47
CA CYS A 165 -2.86 4.84 -2.39
C CYS A 165 -3.52 5.76 -3.42
N LEU A 166 -3.88 6.98 -3.01
CA LEU A 166 -4.41 7.98 -3.94
C LEU A 166 -3.35 8.47 -4.94
N LEU A 167 -2.06 8.33 -4.63
CA LEU A 167 -0.96 8.70 -5.52
C LEU A 167 -0.46 7.55 -6.40
N SER A 168 -0.82 6.29 -6.10
CA SER A 168 -0.30 5.10 -6.78
C SER A 168 -1.08 4.67 -8.02
N ARG A 169 -2.03 5.48 -8.49
CA ARG A 169 -2.97 5.19 -9.59
C ARG A 169 -2.60 5.92 -10.87
#